data_AF-A0A7J4RR29-F1
#
_entry.id   AF-A0A7J4RR29-F1
#
_cell.length_a   1.000
_cell.length_b   1.000
_cell.length_c   1.000
_cell.angle_alpha   90.00
_cell.angle_beta   90.00
_cell.angle_gamma   90.00
#
_symmetry.space_group_name_H-M   'P 1'
#
loop_
_entity.id
_entity.type
_entity.pdbx_description
1 polymer ?
#
loop_
_entity_poly.entity_id
_entity_poly.type
_entity_poly.pdbx_seq_one_letter_code
_entity_poly.pdbx_strand_id
1 'polypeptide(L)'
;MAKTCTKCKKEIPDDENLDPVAANYPCCNACWNEWKTYRVMVMNEMKLDMSLADHRKVLKKYEKVFVGVITPDGNVINYADENQRNPEKPV
;
A
#
# COMPACT_ATOMS: atom_id res chain seq x y z
N MET A 1 -16.13 11.12 -8.27
CA MET A 1 -15.76 9.88 -9.00
C MET A 1 -15.31 8.95 -7.92
N ALA A 2 -16.11 7.92 -7.61
CA ALA A 2 -15.81 7.01 -6.51
C ALA A 2 -14.39 6.44 -6.65
N LYS A 3 -13.53 6.72 -5.68
CA LYS A 3 -12.16 6.20 -5.67
C LYS A 3 -12.21 4.76 -5.17
N THR A 4 -11.61 3.82 -5.89
CA THR A 4 -11.55 2.42 -5.43
C THR A 4 -10.30 2.20 -4.61
N CYS A 5 -10.44 1.55 -3.45
CA CYS A 5 -9.31 1.25 -2.59
C CYS A 5 -8.36 0.24 -3.25
N THR A 6 -7.08 0.57 -3.35
CA THR A 6 -6.04 -0.29 -3.92
C THR A 6 -5.83 -1.60 -3.14
N LYS A 7 -6.03 -1.58 -1.83
CA LYS A 7 -5.85 -2.74 -0.95
C LYS A 7 -7.07 -3.65 -0.90
N CYS A 8 -8.23 -3.12 -0.48
CA CYS A 8 -9.43 -3.93 -0.25
C CYS A 8 -10.41 -3.95 -1.42
N LYS A 9 -10.14 -3.20 -2.50
CA LYS A 9 -11.00 -3.09 -3.71
C LYS A 9 -12.42 -2.58 -3.43
N LYS A 10 -12.67 -2.04 -2.24
CA LYS A 10 -13.95 -1.40 -1.88
C LYS A 10 -13.98 0.04 -2.40
N GLU A 11 -15.17 0.53 -2.68
CA GLU A 11 -15.38 1.94 -3.01
C GLU A 11 -15.12 2.80 -1.78
N ILE A 12 -14.35 3.87 -1.96
CA ILE A 12 -14.13 4.90 -0.96
C ILE A 12 -15.21 5.96 -1.19
N PRO A 13 -16.06 6.24 -0.19
CA PRO A 13 -17.02 7.32 -0.28
C PRO A 13 -16.32 8.65 -0.56
N ASP A 14 -16.86 9.46 -1.48
CA ASP A 14 -16.29 10.77 -1.83
C ASP A 14 -16.31 11.76 -0.63
N ASP A 15 -17.10 11.47 0.41
CA ASP A 15 -17.18 12.23 1.68
C ASP A 15 -16.09 11.84 2.71
N GLU A 16 -15.33 10.76 2.49
CA GLU A 16 -14.26 10.41 3.42
C GLU A 16 -13.04 11.33 3.24
N ASN A 17 -12.73 12.08 4.30
CA ASN A 17 -11.48 12.81 4.40
C ASN A 17 -10.34 11.80 4.59
N LEU A 18 -9.65 11.47 3.49
CA LEU A 18 -8.49 10.59 3.51
C LEU A 18 -7.26 11.37 3.99
N ASP A 19 -6.38 10.67 4.70
CA ASP A 19 -5.03 11.15 5.03
C ASP A 19 -4.30 11.56 3.73
N PRO A 20 -3.58 12.70 3.66
CA PRO A 20 -2.93 13.18 2.44
C PRO A 20 -2.01 12.14 1.79
N VAL A 21 -1.38 11.29 2.60
CA VAL A 21 -0.52 10.22 2.11
C VAL A 21 -1.34 9.05 1.57
N ALA A 22 -2.44 8.69 2.23
CA ALA A 22 -3.37 7.66 1.76
C ALA A 22 -4.08 8.06 0.45
N ALA A 23 -4.39 9.35 0.30
CA ALA A 23 -5.00 9.92 -0.88
C ALA A 23 -4.12 9.78 -2.14
N ASN A 24 -2.79 9.72 -1.99
CA ASN A 24 -1.86 9.46 -3.09
C ASN A 24 -1.91 8.00 -3.60
N TYR A 25 -2.37 7.06 -2.77
CA TYR A 25 -2.40 5.62 -3.05
C TYR A 25 -3.82 5.06 -3.24
N PRO A 26 -4.81 5.92 -3.52
CA PRO A 26 -6.23 5.69 -3.23
C PRO A 26 -6.50 4.60 -2.18
N CYS A 27 -6.07 4.80 -0.94
CA CYS A 27 -6.27 3.85 0.15
C CYS A 27 -7.37 4.33 1.10
N CYS A 28 -8.32 3.46 1.48
CA CYS A 28 -9.38 3.84 2.42
C CYS A 28 -8.82 4.00 3.84
N ASN A 29 -9.53 4.74 4.71
CA ASN A 29 -9.08 4.98 6.08
C ASN A 29 -8.90 3.69 6.90
N ALA A 30 -9.72 2.66 6.66
CA ALA A 30 -9.58 1.37 7.33
C ALA A 30 -8.24 0.69 6.99
N CYS A 31 -7.92 0.54 5.70
CA CYS A 31 -6.65 -0.04 5.27
C CYS A 31 -5.46 0.84 5.66
N TRP A 32 -5.62 2.16 5.66
CA TRP A 32 -4.56 3.08 6.11
C TRP A 32 -4.30 2.97 7.62
N ASN A 33 -5.32 2.76 8.43
CA ASN A 33 -5.16 2.49 9.87
C ASN A 33 -4.46 1.16 10.12
N GLU A 34 -4.79 0.12 9.36
CA GLU A 34 -4.05 -1.15 9.41
C GLU A 34 -2.57 -0.96 9.04
N TRP A 35 -2.27 -0.17 8.00
CA TRP A 35 -0.89 0.20 7.67
C TRP A 35 -0.20 0.91 8.84
N LYS A 36 -0.87 1.85 9.52
CA LYS A 36 -0.28 2.56 10.68
C LYS A 36 0.11 1.60 11.82
N THR A 37 -0.67 0.55 12.05
CA THR A 37 -0.31 -0.49 13.03
C THR A 37 0.82 -1.38 12.50
N TYR A 38 0.71 -1.84 11.25
CA TYR A 38 1.70 -2.71 10.64
C TYR A 38 3.07 -2.03 10.50
N ARG A 39 3.12 -0.72 10.21
CA ARG A 39 4.37 0.05 10.13
C ARG A 39 5.18 -0.03 11.43
N VAL A 40 4.50 -0.04 12.59
CA VAL A 40 5.16 -0.12 13.90
C VAL A 40 5.77 -1.51 14.09
N MET A 41 5.06 -2.56 13.68
CA MET A 41 5.59 -3.93 13.68
C MET A 41 6.83 -4.04 12.79
N VAL A 42 6.76 -3.53 11.55
CA VAL A 42 7.91 -3.54 10.62
C VAL A 42 9.11 -2.78 11.20
N MET A 43 8.89 -1.60 11.79
CA MET A 43 9.97 -0.83 12.41
C MET A 43 10.62 -1.58 13.57
N ASN A 44 9.84 -2.23 14.43
CA ASN A 44 10.35 -2.93 15.60
C ASN A 44 11.05 -4.24 15.24
N GLU A 45 10.42 -5.08 14.42
CA GLU A 45 10.95 -6.40 14.03
C GLU A 45 12.23 -6.28 13.20
N MET A 46 12.28 -5.33 12.26
CA MET A 46 13.47 -5.09 11.43
C MET A 46 14.45 -4.11 12.07
N LYS A 47 14.15 -3.59 13.27
CA LYS A 47 14.96 -2.60 14.00
C LYS A 47 15.33 -1.39 13.14
N LEU A 48 14.34 -0.84 12.43
CA LEU A 48 14.52 0.33 11.56
C LEU A 48 14.69 1.60 12.39
N ASP A 49 15.88 2.19 12.29
CA ASP A 49 16.15 3.56 12.71
C ASP A 49 15.64 4.58 11.67
N MET A 50 14.59 5.33 12.01
CA MET A 50 13.97 6.33 11.14
C MET A 50 14.83 7.57 10.85
N SER A 51 15.94 7.76 11.57
CA SER A 51 16.94 8.79 11.27
C SER A 51 17.76 8.44 10.02
N LEU A 52 17.92 7.14 9.73
CA LEU A 52 18.68 6.65 8.59
C LEU A 52 17.85 6.65 7.29
N ALA A 53 18.40 7.25 6.24
CA ALA A 53 17.71 7.38 4.95
C ALA A 53 17.35 6.02 4.34
N ASP A 54 18.23 5.03 4.47
CA ASP A 54 18.00 3.71 3.89
C ASP A 54 16.90 2.94 4.62
N HIS A 55 16.80 3.06 5.94
CA HIS A 55 15.70 2.49 6.71
C HIS A 55 14.34 3.11 6.33
N ARG A 56 14.29 4.42 6.09
CA ARG A 56 13.09 5.06 5.55
C ARG A 56 12.70 4.52 4.18
N LYS A 57 13.67 4.23 3.30
CA LYS A 57 13.39 3.60 1.99
C LYS A 57 12.81 2.20 2.16
N VAL A 58 13.33 1.40 3.11
CA VAL A 58 12.81 0.07 3.43
C VAL A 58 11.35 0.17 3.88
N LEU A 59 11.04 1.02 4.86
CA LEU A 59 9.66 1.20 5.33
C LEU A 59 8.72 1.65 4.21
N LYS A 60 9.18 2.54 3.33
CA LYS A 60 8.40 2.99 2.15
C LYS A 60 8.18 1.88 1.12
N LYS A 61 9.09 0.90 1.02
CA LYS A 61 8.88 -0.30 0.19
C LYS A 61 7.76 -1.15 0.78
N TYR A 62 7.77 -1.39 2.10
CA TYR A 62 6.68 -2.08 2.79
C TYR A 62 5.35 -1.36 2.68
N GLU A 63 5.34 -0.02 2.70
CA GLU A 63 4.13 0.80 2.48
C GLU A 63 3.51 0.48 1.13
N LYS A 64 4.31 0.59 0.07
CA LYS A 64 3.86 0.31 -1.31
C LYS A 64 3.40 -1.14 -1.50
N VAL A 65 4.07 -2.10 -0.87
CA VAL A 65 3.64 -3.50 -0.88
C VAL A 65 2.34 -3.68 -0.13
N PHE A 66 2.19 -3.03 1.02
CA PHE A 66 1.01 -3.11 1.86
C PHE A 66 -0.23 -2.58 1.13
N VAL A 67 -0.14 -1.38 0.53
CA VAL A 67 -1.24 -0.77 -0.22
C VAL A 67 -1.46 -1.41 -1.60
N GLY A 68 -0.67 -2.41 -2.00
CA GLY A 68 -0.84 -3.16 -3.24
C GLY A 68 -0.22 -2.51 -4.48
N VAL A 69 0.53 -1.42 -4.34
CA VAL A 69 1.19 -0.74 -5.47
C VAL A 69 2.36 -1.55 -6.05
N ILE A 70 2.96 -2.44 -5.25
CA ILE A 70 4.08 -3.32 -5.65
C ILE A 70 3.83 -4.73 -5.06
N THR A 71 4.11 -5.81 -5.80
CA THR A 71 4.12 -7.17 -5.23
C THR A 71 5.34 -7.39 -4.31
N PRO A 72 5.31 -8.40 -3.41
CA PRO A 72 6.45 -8.76 -2.56
C PRO A 72 7.76 -9.00 -3.34
N ASP A 73 7.65 -9.47 -4.58
CA ASP A 73 8.78 -9.76 -5.49
C ASP A 73 9.34 -8.51 -6.21
N GLY A 74 8.77 -7.33 -5.97
CA GLY A 74 9.25 -6.07 -6.55
C GLY A 74 8.67 -5.73 -7.93
N ASN A 75 7.67 -6.48 -8.42
CA ASN A 75 6.96 -6.09 -9.63
C ASN A 75 5.94 -4.98 -9.31
N VAL A 76 5.98 -3.90 -10.09
CA VAL A 76 4.96 -2.84 -10.04
C VAL A 76 3.70 -3.41 -10.67
N ILE A 77 2.62 -3.55 -9.89
CA ILE A 77 1.33 -3.99 -10.44
C ILE A 77 0.75 -2.78 -11.18
N ASN A 78 0.75 -2.85 -12.51
CA ASN A 78 0.10 -1.83 -13.32
C ASN A 78 -1.39 -2.19 -13.41
N TYR A 79 -2.21 -1.56 -12.58
CA TYR A 79 -3.66 -1.77 -12.54
C TYR A 79 -4.41 -1.27 -13.78
N ALA A 80 -3.72 -0.69 -14.78
CA ALA A 80 -4.31 -0.38 -16.09
C ALA A 80 -4.36 -1.59 -17.04
N ASP A 81 -3.60 -2.65 -16.77
CA ASP A 81 -3.55 -3.86 -17.59
C ASP A 81 -4.36 -4.99 -16.94
N GLU A 82 -5.52 -5.32 -17.52
CA GLU A 82 -6.41 -6.40 -17.03
C GLU A 82 -5.73 -7.77 -16.92
N ASN A 83 -4.64 -8.00 -17.66
CA ASN A 83 -3.90 -9.26 -17.65
C ASN A 83 -3.07 -9.51 -16.38
N GLN A 84 -2.76 -8.49 -15.58
CA GLN A 84 -2.03 -8.65 -14.31
C GLN A 84 -2.96 -8.86 -13.10
N ARG A 85 -4.27 -8.95 -13.33
CA ARG A 85 -5.27 -9.04 -12.26
C ARG A 85 -5.45 -10.45 -11.68
N ASN A 86 -4.98 -11.49 -12.38
CA ASN A 86 -5.14 -12.88 -11.92
C ASN A 86 -3.79 -13.60 -11.78
N PRO A 87 -3.32 -13.89 -10.54
CA PRO A 87 -2.12 -14.68 -10.30
C PRO A 87 -2.26 -16.18 -10.66
N GLU A 88 -3.44 -16.64 -11.11
CA GLU A 88 -3.71 -18.05 -11.43
C GLU A 88 -3.38 -18.48 -12.87
N LYS A 89 -2.87 -17.60 -13.73
CA LYS A 89 -2.40 -18.04 -15.05
C LYS A 89 -0.91 -18.38 -15.00
N PRO A 90 -0.52 -19.66 -15.14
CA PRO A 90 0.88 -20.01 -15.28
C PRO A 90 1.42 -19.43 -16.59
N VAL A 91 2.68 -18.98 -16.54
CA VAL A 91 3.47 -18.52 -17.69
C VAL A 91 3.71 -19.67 -18.66
#